data_AF-A0A952GDY5-F1
#
_entry.id   AF-A0A952GDY5-F1
#
_cell.length_a   1.000
_cell.length_b   1.000
_cell.length_c   1.000
_cell.angle_alpha   90.00
_cell.angle_beta   90.00
_cell.angle_gamma   90.00
#
_symmetry.space_group_name_H-M   'P 1'
#
loop_
_entity.id
_entity.type
_entity.pdbx_description
1 polymer ?
#
loop_
_entity_poly.entity_id
_entity_poly.type
_entity_poly.pdbx_seq_one_letter_code
_entity_poly.pdbx_strand_id
1 'polypeptide(L)'
;MAVERGPEVMCLESVDLPDGVDGSPSDVATARIDLSAGLGIDGDTVTAHVATEPPPPTHWPYRADGEEVAGGVTASTPVRLVPYHHWGNRGPSTMRVWIPEGDVES
;
A
#
# COMPACT_ATOMS: atom_id res chain seq x y z
N MET A 1 -5.58 8.82 3.92
CA MET A 1 -5.89 8.78 5.37
C MET A 1 -4.75 8.14 6.15
N ALA A 2 -4.74 8.26 7.46
CA ALA A 2 -3.82 7.53 8.36
C ALA A 2 -4.63 6.62 9.29
N VAL A 3 -4.06 5.47 9.67
CA VAL A 3 -4.66 4.54 10.62
C VAL A 3 -3.98 4.70 11.98
N GLU A 4 -4.77 4.74 13.05
CA GLU A 4 -4.27 4.90 14.42
C GLU A 4 -4.84 3.82 15.34
N ARG A 5 -4.03 3.36 16.31
CA ARG A 5 -4.46 2.45 17.40
C ARG A 5 -4.00 3.02 18.73
N GLY A 6 -4.90 3.71 19.43
CA GLY A 6 -4.54 4.42 20.66
C GLY A 6 -3.55 5.55 20.35
N PRO A 7 -2.38 5.61 20.99
CA PRO A 7 -1.36 6.63 20.68
C PRO A 7 -0.52 6.30 19.43
N GLU A 8 -0.66 5.09 18.90
CA GLU A 8 0.20 4.59 17.82
C GLU A 8 -0.34 5.01 16.45
N VAL A 9 0.47 5.75 15.70
CA VAL A 9 0.25 5.98 14.26
C VAL A 9 0.78 4.77 13.51
N MET A 10 -0.05 4.17 12.68
CA MET A 10 0.31 2.97 11.92
C MET A 10 0.86 3.35 10.53
N CYS A 11 1.68 2.46 9.97
CA CYS A 11 2.19 2.58 8.62
C CYS A 11 2.19 1.24 7.89
N LEU A 12 2.18 1.31 6.57
CA LEU A 12 2.37 0.19 5.67
C LEU A 12 3.83 0.15 5.22
N GLU A 13 4.48 -1.01 5.29
CA GLU A 13 5.80 -1.24 4.69
C GLU A 13 5.67 -2.01 3.37
N SER A 14 6.58 -1.75 2.42
CA SER A 14 6.57 -2.43 1.12
C SER A 14 6.72 -3.95 1.22
N VAL A 15 7.38 -4.44 2.28
CA VAL A 15 7.55 -5.88 2.52
C VAL A 15 6.28 -6.60 2.96
N ASP A 16 5.22 -5.85 3.33
CA ASP A 16 3.90 -6.40 3.65
C ASP A 16 2.93 -6.36 2.46
N LEU A 17 3.34 -5.76 1.33
CA LEU A 17 2.53 -5.75 0.12
C LEU A 17 2.71 -7.07 -0.65
N PRO A 18 1.65 -7.58 -1.29
CA PRO A 18 1.79 -8.63 -2.29
C PRO A 18 2.56 -8.10 -3.52
N ASP A 19 3.17 -9.00 -4.26
CA ASP A 19 3.72 -8.66 -5.58
C ASP A 19 2.62 -8.14 -6.52
N GLY A 20 3.01 -7.29 -7.46
CA GLY A 20 2.15 -6.76 -8.51
C GLY A 20 1.65 -7.85 -9.47
N VAL A 21 0.73 -7.48 -10.36
CA VAL A 21 0.12 -8.40 -11.35
C VAL A 21 1.17 -9.07 -12.25
N ASP A 22 2.28 -8.38 -12.52
CA ASP A 22 3.41 -8.86 -13.32
C ASP A 22 4.47 -9.64 -12.50
N GLY A 23 4.23 -9.83 -11.20
CA GLY A 23 5.18 -10.47 -10.27
C GLY A 23 6.32 -9.56 -9.83
N SER A 24 6.29 -8.26 -10.17
CA SER A 24 7.25 -7.29 -9.64
C SER A 24 6.90 -6.88 -8.20
N PRO A 25 7.89 -6.49 -7.37
CA PRO A 25 7.60 -6.00 -6.03
C PRO A 25 6.71 -4.75 -6.08
N SER A 26 5.61 -4.76 -5.31
CA SER A 26 4.71 -3.59 -5.21
C SER A 26 5.35 -2.44 -4.42
N ASP A 27 4.96 -1.20 -4.78
CA ASP A 27 5.37 0.02 -4.09
C ASP A 27 4.23 0.56 -3.21
N VAL A 28 4.53 1.00 -1.99
CA VAL A 28 3.56 1.70 -1.11
C VAL A 28 2.98 2.98 -1.74
N ALA A 29 3.63 3.53 -2.77
CA ALA A 29 3.10 4.63 -3.58
C ALA A 29 1.82 4.26 -4.35
N THR A 30 1.69 2.99 -4.77
CA THR A 30 0.54 2.47 -5.52
C THR A 30 -0.57 1.93 -4.63
N ALA A 31 -0.28 1.70 -3.35
CA ALA A 31 -1.24 1.20 -2.38
C ALA A 31 -2.48 2.10 -2.23
N ARG A 32 -3.62 1.45 -2.12
CA ARG A 32 -4.94 2.01 -1.82
C ARG A 32 -5.61 1.19 -0.75
N ILE A 33 -6.10 1.88 0.29
CA ILE A 33 -6.84 1.21 1.36
C ILE A 33 -8.29 0.99 0.94
N ASP A 34 -8.78 -0.23 1.13
CA ASP A 34 -10.17 -0.62 0.95
C ASP A 34 -10.89 -0.54 2.30
N LEU A 35 -11.59 0.57 2.52
CA LEU A 35 -12.35 0.78 3.75
C LEU A 35 -13.61 -0.08 3.84
N SER A 36 -14.12 -0.60 2.72
CA SER A 36 -15.34 -1.41 2.70
C SER A 36 -15.15 -2.77 3.38
N ALA A 37 -13.93 -3.32 3.31
CA ALA A 37 -13.54 -4.54 4.00
C ALA A 37 -13.24 -4.33 5.51
N GLY A 38 -13.12 -3.08 5.95
CA GLY A 38 -12.82 -2.72 7.33
C GLY A 38 -11.38 -3.04 7.79
N LEU A 39 -11.11 -2.74 9.06
CA LEU A 39 -9.84 -3.02 9.72
C LEU A 39 -9.96 -4.20 10.67
N GLY A 40 -8.94 -5.05 10.71
CA GLY A 40 -8.78 -6.14 11.67
C GLY A 40 -7.79 -5.78 12.77
N ILE A 41 -8.03 -6.30 13.98
CA ILE A 41 -7.09 -6.21 15.10
C ILE A 41 -6.93 -7.60 15.71
N ASP A 42 -5.70 -8.09 15.75
CA ASP A 42 -5.32 -9.32 16.44
C ASP A 42 -4.09 -9.08 17.31
N GLY A 43 -4.29 -9.10 18.63
CA GLY A 43 -3.29 -8.65 19.60
C GLY A 43 -2.84 -7.22 19.30
N ASP A 44 -1.55 -7.05 19.00
CA ASP A 44 -0.93 -5.77 18.63
C ASP A 44 -0.80 -5.56 17.12
N THR A 45 -1.35 -6.46 16.32
CA THR A 45 -1.32 -6.37 14.86
C THR A 45 -2.60 -5.72 14.35
N VAL A 46 -2.44 -4.67 13.55
CA VAL A 46 -3.54 -4.08 12.77
C VAL A 46 -3.43 -4.59 11.34
N THR A 47 -4.55 -5.03 10.78
CA THR A 47 -4.65 -5.49 9.40
C THR A 47 -5.60 -4.56 8.64
N ALA A 48 -5.18 -4.12 7.46
CA ALA A 48 -6.02 -3.38 6.53
C ALA A 48 -6.12 -4.16 5.22
N HIS A 49 -7.21 -4.01 4.48
CA HIS A 49 -7.26 -4.51 3.12
C HIS A 49 -6.73 -3.45 2.17
N VAL A 50 -5.81 -3.86 1.29
CA VAL A 50 -5.13 -2.97 0.35
C VAL A 50 -5.12 -3.60 -1.03
N ALA A 51 -5.46 -2.79 -2.02
CA ALA A 51 -5.16 -3.03 -3.43
C ALA A 51 -3.99 -2.13 -3.86
N THR A 52 -3.30 -2.53 -4.92
CA THR A 52 -2.29 -1.71 -5.58
C THR A 52 -2.81 -1.28 -6.93
N GLU A 53 -2.79 0.03 -7.15
CA GLU A 53 -3.26 0.66 -8.39
C GLU A 53 -2.07 1.34 -9.07
N PRO A 54 -1.82 1.06 -10.36
CA PRO A 54 -0.80 1.78 -11.11
C PRO A 54 -1.04 3.29 -10.98
N PRO A 55 0.03 4.10 -10.83
CA PRO A 55 -0.15 5.54 -10.87
C PRO A 55 -0.79 5.90 -12.20
N PRO A 56 -1.66 6.94 -12.25
CA PRO A 56 -2.21 7.40 -13.51
C PRO A 56 -1.04 7.70 -14.47
N PRO A 57 -1.23 7.51 -15.79
CA PRO A 57 -0.18 7.80 -16.76
C PRO A 57 0.15 9.29 -16.68
N THR A 58 1.20 9.61 -15.93
CA THR A 58 1.71 10.97 -15.83
C THR A 58 2.72 11.14 -16.95
N HIS A 59 2.62 12.25 -17.66
CA HIS A 59 3.71 12.76 -18.50
C HIS A 59 4.81 13.23 -17.55
N TRP A 60 5.58 12.28 -17.01
CA TRP A 60 6.80 12.60 -16.29
C TRP A 60 7.82 13.08 -17.33
N PRO A 61 8.33 14.32 -17.25
CA PRO A 61 9.21 14.88 -18.27
C PRO A 61 10.59 14.19 -18.37
N TYR A 62 10.85 13.21 -17.49
CA TYR A 62 12.05 12.39 -17.51
C TYR A 62 11.74 10.89 -17.73
N ARG A 63 10.50 10.52 -18.04
CA ARG A 63 10.21 9.14 -18.47
C ARG A 63 10.71 8.99 -19.90
N ALA A 64 11.43 7.89 -20.16
CA ALA A 64 11.77 7.54 -21.53
C ALA A 64 10.48 7.18 -22.28
N ASP A 65 10.33 7.72 -23.49
CA ASP A 65 9.22 7.38 -24.37
C ASP A 65 9.20 5.85 -24.58
N GLY A 66 8.11 5.19 -24.19
CA GLY A 66 7.91 3.75 -24.37
C GLY A 66 8.00 2.88 -23.11
N GLU A 67 8.22 3.44 -21.92
CA GLU A 67 8.14 2.68 -20.66
C GLU A 67 6.67 2.43 -20.27
N GLU A 68 5.96 1.56 -20.97
CA GLU A 68 4.60 1.17 -20.59
C GLU A 68 4.66 0.45 -19.23
N VAL A 69 4.04 1.04 -18.20
CA VAL A 69 3.89 0.36 -16.92
C VAL A 69 2.81 -0.69 -17.15
N ALA A 70 3.24 -1.92 -17.46
CA ALA A 70 2.36 -3.07 -17.47
C ALA A 70 1.88 -3.29 -16.03
N GLY A 71 0.75 -2.68 -15.68
CA GLY A 71 0.20 -2.74 -14.34
C GLY A 71 -1.32 -2.75 -14.42
N GLY A 72 -1.93 -3.66 -13.66
CA GLY A 72 -3.36 -3.68 -13.40
C GLY A 72 -3.63 -3.39 -11.93
N VAL A 73 -4.88 -3.09 -11.60
CA VAL A 73 -5.32 -3.06 -10.21
C VAL A 73 -5.27 -4.48 -9.65
N THR A 74 -4.61 -4.66 -8.51
CA THR A 74 -4.62 -5.96 -7.81
C THR A 74 -5.90 -6.13 -7.00
N ALA A 75 -6.25 -7.38 -6.71
CA ALA A 75 -7.33 -7.64 -5.76
C ALA A 75 -6.97 -7.07 -4.37
N SER A 76 -7.97 -6.54 -3.69
CA SER A 76 -7.84 -6.09 -2.30
C SER A 76 -7.50 -7.28 -1.40
N THR A 77 -6.37 -7.20 -0.68
CA THR A 77 -5.87 -8.28 0.19
C THR A 77 -5.48 -7.76 1.56
N PRO A 78 -5.59 -8.59 2.62
CA PRO A 78 -5.21 -8.19 3.97
C PRO A 78 -3.69 -8.02 4.06
N VAL A 79 -3.25 -6.83 4.44
CA VAL A 79 -1.85 -6.47 4.70
C VAL A 79 -1.68 -6.00 6.14
N ARG A 80 -0.47 -6.20 6.65
CA ARG A 80 -0.11 -5.75 7.99
C ARG A 80 0.17 -4.25 7.99
N LEU A 81 -0.36 -3.56 8.99
CA LEU A 81 0.12 -2.25 9.41
C LEU A 81 0.92 -2.39 10.70
N VAL A 82 2.05 -1.69 10.77
CA VAL A 82 2.94 -1.67 11.94
C VAL A 82 2.98 -0.27 12.56
N PRO A 83 3.30 -0.11 13.85
CA PRO A 83 3.57 1.20 14.41
C PRO A 83 4.65 1.93 13.59
N TYR A 84 4.43 3.20 13.26
CA TYR A 84 5.33 4.01 12.45
C TYR A 84 6.77 3.99 12.98
N HIS A 85 6.93 4.05 14.31
CA HIS A 85 8.24 4.02 14.96
C HIS A 85 8.95 2.65 14.88
N HIS A 86 8.28 1.60 14.40
CA HIS A 86 8.84 0.26 14.17
C HIS A 86 9.27 0.01 12.72
N TRP A 87 9.00 0.92 11.79
CA TRP A 87 9.45 0.79 10.40
C TRP A 87 10.97 0.61 10.29
N GLY A 88 11.42 -0.19 9.32
CA GLY A 88 12.84 -0.34 8.99
C GLY A 88 13.59 -1.38 9.82
N ASN A 89 12.89 -2.08 10.75
CA ASN A 89 13.47 -3.16 11.54
C ASN A 89 13.53 -4.51 10.80
N ARG A 90 13.06 -4.58 9.55
CA ARG A 90 13.01 -5.80 8.72
C ARG A 90 13.90 -5.72 7.47
N GLY A 91 14.85 -4.78 7.46
CA GLY A 91 15.69 -4.49 6.30
C GLY A 91 15.19 -3.28 5.50
N PRO A 92 15.86 -2.95 4.37
CA PRO A 92 15.47 -1.83 3.52
C PRO A 92 14.05 -2.00 2.99
N SER A 93 13.18 -1.02 3.24
CA SER A 93 11.79 -0.98 2.76
C SER A 93 11.35 0.46 2.53
N THR A 94 10.40 0.67 1.62
CA THR A 94 9.63 1.92 1.58
C THR A 94 8.44 1.82 2.52
N MET A 95 7.93 2.97 2.98
CA MET A 95 6.82 3.00 3.92
C MET A 95 5.92 4.20 3.70
N ARG A 96 4.64 4.02 4.03
CA ARG A 96 3.62 5.07 3.92
C ARG A 96 2.68 5.09 5.12
N VAL A 97 2.54 6.26 5.74
CA VAL A 97 1.52 6.53 6.79
C VAL A 97 0.20 6.96 6.14
N TRP A 98 0.27 7.90 5.20
CA TRP A 98 -0.91 8.46 4.54
C TRP A 98 -1.29 7.64 3.31
N ILE A 99 -2.15 6.65 3.47
CA ILE A 99 -2.61 5.75 2.41
C ILE A 99 -3.89 6.31 1.78
N PRO A 100 -3.95 6.59 0.47
CA PRO A 100 -5.18 7.01 -0.20
C PRO A 100 -6.23 5.91 -0.15
N GLU A 101 -7.51 6.28 -0.12
CA GLU A 101 -8.62 5.34 -0.33
C GLU A 101 -8.62 4.89 -1.79
N GLY A 102 -8.93 3.62 -2.04
CA GLY A 102 -9.20 3.13 -3.39
C GLY A 102 -10.58 3.57 -3.85
N ASP A 103 -10.75 3.74 -5.16
CA ASP A 103 -12.08 3.97 -5.72
C ASP A 103 -12.85 2.64 -5.64
N VAL A 104 -13.97 2.65 -4.91
CA VAL A 104 -14.93 1.55 -4.95
C VAL A 104 -15.63 1.65 -6.31
N GLU A 105 -15.23 0.84 -7.30
CA GLU A 105 -16.05 0.70 -8.51
C GLU A 105 -17.40 0.11 -8.07
N SER A 106 -18.43 0.96 -8.11
CA SER A 106 -19.81 0.65 -7.72
C SER A 106 -20.62 0.02 -8.84
#